data_AF-A0A7R9IRH9-F1
#
_entry.id   AF-A0A7R9IRH9-F1
#
_cell.length_a   1.000
_cell.length_b   1.000
_cell.length_c   1.000
_cell.angle_alpha   90.00
_cell.angle_beta   90.00
_cell.angle_gamma   90.00
#
_symmetry.space_group_name_H-M   'P 1'
#
loop_
_entity.id
_entity.type
_entity.pdbx_description
1 polymer ?
#
loop_
_entity_poly.entity_id
_entity_poly.type
_entity_poly.pdbx_seq_one_letter_code
_entity_poly.pdbx_strand_id
1 'polypeptide(L)'
;MEFLATDPEVPALSDNSVWADGLLVFYEIFRYLEEAMSRLRHTPIGLLNIEGLDRTEAFEKDLTFYLGNDWKKTYAPRESVVQYLIHLKKLEQSDPNMLMAYIYHLYMGLLSGGQILRKKMTLMQKIPFYGPITEDGNAVTDFGDFPIAKLKRELKDAMNFVADNLDEETKEKLISESKTVFVLNNTIIKSVKRTAAAMIPKLSTNNSVVFTKEASDASSLCPIEAFTTPVARTLSISGSRQQVAVIYTVPDGSCDIVQEAAERFINTAKLKISKAPWIRISEKNPGVVKRECISMHVGQAGVQIGNACWELYCLEHGIESDGSVPPDKVLGDTDNCFNTFFYETDCGRMVPRAIMVDLEPTVSTAVVEPYNAVLSTHTTLSNSDCAFIVDNEAIYNICRRKLGIERPSYAHLNRLISQVVSSITASLRFDGALNVDLTEFQTNLVPYPRIHFPLATYSPVVSIDRCVHEGLSVAEITAECFEPCNQMVKCNPQNGKYMACCLLYRGDVVPKDVNAAIATMKTRAGIRFVDWCPTGFKVGINYQPPTVVPGGDLARVQRAVSMLSNTTAISEAWSRLNNKFDLMFNKRAFVHWYLGEGMEEEEFAEAREDLAALERDYEEVDIDSDALSTALAADEF
;
A
#
# COMPACT_ATOMS: atom_id res chain seq x y z
N MET A 1 -21.62 -10.19 5.11
CA MET A 1 -22.05 -9.26 4.05
C MET A 1 -20.87 -8.76 3.21
N GLU A 2 -19.87 -8.10 3.79
CA GLU A 2 -18.70 -7.56 3.06
C GLU A 2 -17.92 -8.58 2.22
N PHE A 3 -17.80 -9.82 2.69
CA PHE A 3 -17.17 -10.95 1.97
C PHE A 3 -17.97 -11.45 0.75
N LEU A 4 -19.29 -11.23 0.70
CA LEU A 4 -20.09 -11.52 -0.51
C LEU A 4 -19.79 -10.49 -1.62
N ALA A 5 -19.35 -9.28 -1.24
CA ALA A 5 -19.05 -8.20 -2.18
C ALA A 5 -17.63 -8.27 -2.78
N THR A 6 -16.67 -8.91 -2.11
CA THR A 6 -15.24 -8.96 -2.48
C THR A 6 -14.80 -10.30 -3.10
N ASP A 7 -15.78 -11.18 -3.32
CA ASP A 7 -15.78 -12.58 -3.75
C ASP A 7 -15.66 -12.96 -5.25
N PRO A 8 -14.54 -12.93 -6.01
CA PRO A 8 -14.58 -13.20 -7.46
C PRO A 8 -14.96 -14.65 -7.86
N GLU A 9 -14.98 -15.59 -6.91
CA GLU A 9 -15.50 -16.96 -7.11
C GLU A 9 -16.97 -17.13 -6.68
N VAL A 10 -17.66 -16.06 -6.26
CA VAL A 10 -19.11 -16.10 -6.16
C VAL A 10 -19.63 -16.15 -7.60
N PRO A 11 -20.26 -17.26 -8.06
CA PRO A 11 -20.92 -17.24 -9.35
C PRO A 11 -21.89 -16.07 -9.30
N ALA A 12 -21.71 -15.17 -10.27
CA ALA A 12 -22.24 -13.82 -10.35
C ALA A 12 -23.40 -13.52 -9.37
N LEU A 13 -23.28 -12.40 -8.63
CA LEU A 13 -24.42 -11.73 -7.98
C LEU A 13 -25.60 -11.41 -8.94
N SER A 14 -25.56 -11.88 -10.19
CA SER A 14 -26.66 -11.95 -11.12
C SER A 14 -27.62 -13.14 -10.90
N ASP A 15 -27.29 -14.11 -10.03
CA ASP A 15 -28.17 -15.24 -9.70
C ASP A 15 -28.89 -14.99 -8.35
N ASN A 16 -30.19 -14.72 -8.44
CA ASN A 16 -31.09 -14.50 -7.29
C ASN A 16 -31.02 -15.63 -6.25
N SER A 17 -30.69 -16.86 -6.66
CA SER A 17 -30.59 -18.00 -5.75
C SER A 17 -29.37 -17.94 -4.83
N VAL A 18 -28.22 -17.48 -5.34
CA VAL A 18 -26.97 -17.33 -4.58
C VAL A 18 -27.09 -16.18 -3.59
N TRP A 19 -27.76 -15.11 -4.01
CA TRP A 19 -28.06 -13.97 -3.14
C TRP A 19 -28.98 -14.36 -1.99
N ALA A 20 -30.07 -15.07 -2.29
CA ALA A 20 -30.95 -15.61 -1.27
C ALA A 20 -30.22 -16.56 -0.30
N ASP A 21 -29.36 -17.44 -0.82
CA ASP A 21 -28.52 -18.31 0.01
C ASP A 21 -27.60 -17.50 0.94
N GLY A 22 -27.07 -16.37 0.47
CA GLY A 22 -26.30 -15.43 1.26
C GLY A 22 -27.10 -14.77 2.38
N LEU A 23 -28.37 -14.42 2.14
CA LEU A 23 -29.28 -13.89 3.16
C LEU A 23 -29.66 -14.98 4.18
N LEU A 24 -29.94 -16.21 3.72
CA LEU A 24 -30.35 -17.34 4.57
C LEU A 24 -29.32 -17.73 5.63
N VAL A 25 -28.02 -17.56 5.35
CA VAL A 25 -26.97 -17.89 6.35
C VAL A 25 -26.88 -16.88 7.48
N PHE A 26 -27.37 -15.65 7.30
CA PHE A 26 -27.41 -14.60 8.33
C PHE A 26 -28.76 -14.51 9.02
N TYR A 27 -29.87 -14.80 8.33
CA TYR A 27 -31.24 -14.65 8.84
C TYR A 27 -31.44 -15.24 10.24
N GLU A 28 -31.11 -16.52 10.46
CA GLU A 28 -31.32 -17.17 11.77
C GLU A 28 -30.41 -16.61 12.87
N ILE A 29 -29.24 -16.07 12.50
CA ILE A 29 -28.30 -15.48 13.44
C ILE A 29 -28.83 -14.13 13.93
N PHE A 30 -29.28 -13.27 12.99
CA PHE A 30 -29.91 -11.99 13.34
C PHE A 30 -31.18 -12.21 14.16
N ARG A 31 -32.04 -13.15 13.74
CA ARG A 31 -33.25 -13.51 14.49
C ARG A 31 -32.93 -13.95 15.91
N TYR A 32 -31.92 -14.81 16.09
CA TYR A 32 -31.50 -15.25 17.42
C TYR A 32 -31.01 -14.09 18.29
N LEU A 33 -30.18 -13.20 17.74
CA LEU A 33 -29.61 -12.08 18.46
C LEU A 33 -30.66 -11.02 18.83
N GLU A 34 -31.62 -10.73 17.94
CA GLU A 34 -32.74 -9.83 18.20
C GLU A 34 -33.64 -10.37 19.33
N GLU A 35 -33.97 -11.67 19.28
CA GLU A 35 -34.69 -12.31 20.38
C GLU A 35 -33.88 -12.30 21.68
N ALA A 36 -32.55 -12.49 21.62
CA ALA A 36 -31.68 -12.44 22.78
C ALA A 36 -31.62 -11.02 23.38
N MET A 37 -31.52 -9.98 22.57
CA MET A 37 -31.59 -8.58 23.01
C MET A 37 -32.93 -8.27 23.70
N SER A 38 -34.04 -8.83 23.21
CA SER A 38 -35.34 -8.72 23.86
C SER A 38 -35.42 -9.51 25.18
N ARG A 39 -34.90 -10.75 25.23
CA ARG A 39 -34.88 -11.58 26.45
C ARG A 39 -34.00 -10.98 27.55
N LEU A 40 -32.88 -10.39 27.14
CA LEU A 40 -31.83 -9.87 28.02
C LEU A 40 -31.87 -8.34 28.13
N ARG A 41 -33.03 -7.72 27.90
CA ARG A 41 -33.23 -6.25 27.96
C ARG A 41 -32.79 -5.58 29.27
N HIS A 42 -32.65 -6.36 30.35
CA HIS A 42 -32.24 -5.88 31.67
C HIS A 42 -30.73 -5.99 31.91
N THR A 43 -29.95 -6.49 30.94
CA THR A 43 -28.48 -6.57 30.97
C THR A 43 -27.87 -5.52 30.03
N PRO A 44 -26.53 -5.33 30.02
CA PRO A 44 -25.86 -4.41 29.10
C PRO A 44 -26.20 -4.65 27.61
N ILE A 45 -26.54 -5.88 27.24
CA ILE A 45 -26.96 -6.27 25.89
C ILE A 45 -28.22 -5.51 25.46
N GLY A 46 -29.13 -5.23 26.39
CA GLY A 46 -30.36 -4.48 26.11
C GLY A 46 -30.10 -3.06 25.59
N LEU A 47 -28.95 -2.46 25.92
CA LEU A 47 -28.55 -1.14 25.43
C LEU A 47 -28.19 -1.14 23.93
N LEU A 48 -27.87 -2.31 23.38
CA LEU A 48 -27.59 -2.47 21.95
C LEU A 48 -28.87 -2.61 21.10
N ASN A 49 -30.04 -2.70 21.74
CA ASN A 49 -31.33 -2.73 21.07
C ASN A 49 -31.75 -1.31 20.62
N ILE A 50 -31.15 -0.84 19.53
CA ILE A 50 -31.34 0.51 19.00
C ILE A 50 -32.55 0.56 18.07
N GLU A 51 -33.37 1.59 18.22
CA GLU A 51 -34.54 1.79 17.37
C GLU A 51 -34.16 1.89 15.89
N GLY A 52 -34.84 1.11 15.05
CA GLY A 52 -34.55 1.04 13.61
C GLY A 52 -33.41 0.10 13.25
N LEU A 53 -32.78 -0.59 14.20
CA LEU A 53 -31.70 -1.54 13.90
C LEU A 53 -32.22 -2.95 13.55
N ASP A 54 -33.40 -3.36 14.02
CA ASP A 54 -34.00 -4.68 13.75
C ASP A 54 -34.12 -4.99 12.25
N ARG A 55 -33.69 -6.18 11.84
CA ARG A 55 -33.60 -6.64 10.44
C ARG A 55 -34.32 -7.96 10.17
N THR A 56 -34.80 -8.70 11.16
CA THR A 56 -35.45 -10.01 10.91
C THR A 56 -36.58 -9.89 9.89
N GLU A 57 -37.51 -8.95 10.05
CA GLU A 57 -38.59 -8.74 9.08
C GLU A 57 -38.07 -8.33 7.69
N ALA A 58 -36.99 -7.55 7.65
CA ALA A 58 -36.36 -7.12 6.41
C ALA A 58 -35.74 -8.31 5.66
N PHE A 59 -35.08 -9.23 6.37
CA PHE A 59 -34.60 -10.49 5.81
C PHE A 59 -35.76 -11.33 5.27
N GLU A 60 -36.88 -11.42 5.98
CA GLU A 60 -38.04 -12.17 5.50
C GLU A 60 -38.65 -11.60 4.23
N LYS A 61 -38.73 -10.26 4.11
CA LYS A 61 -39.20 -9.58 2.89
C LYS A 61 -38.30 -9.88 1.70
N ASP A 62 -36.99 -9.74 1.86
CA ASP A 62 -36.03 -10.02 0.79
C ASP A 62 -36.02 -11.51 0.43
N LEU A 63 -36.02 -12.42 1.40
CA LEU A 63 -36.07 -13.86 1.14
C LEU A 63 -37.37 -14.28 0.44
N THR A 64 -38.50 -13.66 0.79
CA THR A 64 -39.78 -13.89 0.11
C THR A 64 -39.73 -13.40 -1.34
N PHE A 65 -39.07 -12.28 -1.60
CA PHE A 65 -38.85 -11.77 -2.95
C PHE A 65 -37.97 -12.73 -3.78
N TYR A 66 -36.87 -13.24 -3.24
CA TYR A 66 -35.94 -14.08 -4.00
C TYR A 66 -36.33 -15.57 -4.10
N LEU A 67 -36.96 -16.13 -3.06
CA LEU A 67 -37.29 -17.58 -2.97
C LEU A 67 -38.79 -17.87 -3.06
N GLY A 68 -39.64 -16.85 -3.09
CA GLY A 68 -41.11 -16.97 -3.13
C GLY A 68 -41.75 -17.21 -1.76
N ASN A 69 -43.07 -17.04 -1.66
CA ASN A 69 -43.85 -17.06 -0.41
C ASN A 69 -43.74 -18.35 0.44
N ASP A 70 -43.32 -19.47 -0.16
CA ASP A 70 -43.23 -20.77 0.51
C ASP A 70 -41.81 -21.14 0.97
N TRP A 71 -40.84 -20.23 0.86
CA TRP A 71 -39.43 -20.51 1.18
C TRP A 71 -39.21 -21.07 2.60
N LYS A 72 -40.01 -20.61 3.58
CA LYS A 72 -39.98 -21.09 4.96
C LYS A 72 -40.34 -22.58 5.10
N LYS A 73 -41.15 -23.14 4.20
CA LYS A 73 -41.54 -24.56 4.23
C LYS A 73 -40.42 -25.50 3.79
N THR A 74 -39.55 -25.01 2.91
CA THR A 74 -38.41 -25.76 2.35
C THR A 74 -37.08 -25.43 3.01
N TYR A 75 -37.08 -24.44 3.91
CA TYR A 75 -35.87 -23.94 4.57
C TYR A 75 -35.41 -24.89 5.68
N ALA A 76 -34.13 -25.25 5.63
CA ALA A 76 -33.40 -25.84 6.74
C ALA A 76 -32.06 -25.11 6.89
N PRO A 77 -31.68 -24.67 8.11
CA PRO A 77 -30.42 -23.98 8.32
C PRO A 77 -29.25 -24.90 8.01
N ARG A 78 -28.23 -24.37 7.34
CA ARG A 78 -27.00 -25.12 7.02
C ARG A 78 -26.29 -25.53 8.31
N GLU A 79 -25.54 -26.63 8.27
CA GLU A 79 -24.76 -27.11 9.41
C GLU A 79 -23.87 -26.01 10.00
N SER A 80 -23.24 -25.17 9.16
CA SER A 80 -22.42 -24.04 9.63
C SER A 80 -23.21 -23.02 10.45
N VAL A 81 -24.48 -22.78 10.10
CA VAL A 81 -25.38 -21.87 10.81
C VAL A 81 -25.84 -22.52 12.12
N VAL A 82 -26.16 -23.82 12.09
CA VAL A 82 -26.52 -24.58 13.30
C VAL A 82 -25.37 -24.56 14.32
N GLN A 83 -24.12 -24.78 13.89
CA GLN A 83 -22.95 -24.68 14.76
C GLN A 83 -22.78 -23.27 15.36
N TYR A 84 -23.04 -22.24 14.57
CA TYR A 84 -23.04 -20.85 15.05
C TYR A 84 -24.10 -20.65 16.15
N LEU A 85 -25.34 -21.09 15.91
CA LEU A 85 -26.42 -20.97 16.88
C LEU A 85 -26.17 -21.77 18.16
N ILE A 86 -25.56 -22.95 18.05
CA ILE A 86 -25.14 -23.74 19.22
C ILE A 86 -24.11 -22.96 20.05
N HIS A 87 -23.17 -22.28 19.40
CA HIS A 87 -22.19 -21.43 20.08
C HIS A 87 -22.86 -20.25 20.80
N LEU A 88 -23.73 -19.50 20.11
CA LEU A 88 -24.49 -18.40 20.72
C LEU A 88 -25.32 -18.86 21.91
N LYS A 89 -25.97 -20.01 21.81
CA LYS A 89 -26.76 -20.58 22.91
C LYS A 89 -25.91 -20.99 24.11
N LYS A 90 -24.70 -21.49 23.88
CA LYS A 90 -23.75 -21.77 24.96
C LYS A 90 -23.31 -20.48 25.65
N LEU A 91 -22.98 -19.44 24.88
CA LEU A 91 -22.62 -18.13 25.43
C LEU A 91 -23.77 -17.52 26.24
N GLU A 92 -25.01 -17.54 25.72
CA GLU A 92 -26.18 -17.05 26.46
C GLU A 92 -26.38 -17.77 27.80
N GLN A 93 -25.99 -19.05 27.89
CA GLN A 93 -26.09 -19.83 29.13
C GLN A 93 -24.92 -19.61 30.09
N SER A 94 -23.70 -19.42 29.58
CA SER A 94 -22.49 -19.30 30.39
C SER A 94 -22.17 -17.87 30.80
N ASP A 95 -22.17 -16.95 29.83
CA ASP A 95 -21.85 -15.54 30.00
C ASP A 95 -22.56 -14.73 28.90
N PRO A 96 -23.78 -14.23 29.18
CA PRO A 96 -24.57 -13.53 28.17
C PRO A 96 -23.88 -12.29 27.62
N ASN A 97 -23.01 -11.63 28.39
CA ASN A 97 -22.33 -10.40 27.97
C ASN A 97 -21.49 -10.61 26.71
N MET A 98 -21.01 -11.83 26.47
CA MET A 98 -20.24 -12.16 25.28
C MET A 98 -21.04 -12.02 23.97
N LEU A 99 -22.38 -12.07 24.03
CA LEU A 99 -23.23 -11.84 22.85
C LEU A 99 -23.06 -10.43 22.27
N MET A 100 -22.59 -9.46 23.05
CA MET A 100 -22.34 -8.09 22.59
C MET A 100 -21.30 -8.04 21.46
N ALA A 101 -20.29 -8.92 21.49
CA ALA A 101 -19.31 -9.01 20.41
C ALA A 101 -19.99 -9.39 19.07
N TYR A 102 -20.96 -10.30 19.11
CA TYR A 102 -21.70 -10.78 17.94
C TYR A 102 -22.65 -9.72 17.39
N ILE A 103 -23.42 -9.09 18.28
CA ILE A 103 -24.35 -8.00 17.93
C ILE A 103 -23.56 -6.88 17.26
N TYR A 104 -22.50 -6.39 17.89
CA TYR A 104 -21.72 -5.28 17.38
C TYR A 104 -21.09 -5.58 16.02
N HIS A 105 -20.39 -6.71 15.86
CA HIS A 105 -19.71 -7.02 14.60
C HIS A 105 -20.68 -7.31 13.46
N LEU A 106 -21.83 -7.94 13.72
CA LEU A 106 -22.82 -8.24 12.68
C LEU A 106 -23.55 -6.97 12.22
N TYR A 107 -24.00 -6.13 13.15
CA TYR A 107 -24.67 -4.88 12.78
C TYR A 107 -23.70 -3.84 12.21
N MET A 108 -22.48 -3.69 12.75
CA MET A 108 -21.46 -2.84 12.11
C MET A 108 -21.09 -3.36 10.72
N GLY A 109 -20.96 -4.68 10.55
CA GLY A 109 -20.73 -5.30 9.25
C GLY A 109 -21.89 -5.09 8.27
N LEU A 110 -23.13 -5.00 8.74
CA LEU A 110 -24.30 -4.69 7.92
C LEU A 110 -24.37 -3.19 7.57
N LEU A 111 -24.17 -2.30 8.55
CA LEU A 111 -24.24 -0.85 8.38
C LEU A 111 -23.09 -0.31 7.49
N SER A 112 -21.93 -0.96 7.50
CA SER A 112 -20.81 -0.62 6.62
C SER A 112 -20.85 -1.42 5.31
N GLY A 113 -20.82 -2.75 5.37
CA GLY A 113 -20.74 -3.60 4.19
C GLY A 113 -22.03 -3.71 3.38
N GLY A 114 -23.20 -3.48 3.99
CA GLY A 114 -24.51 -3.51 3.32
C GLY A 114 -24.70 -2.40 2.30
N GLN A 115 -24.07 -1.23 2.51
CA GLN A 115 -24.12 -0.12 1.55
C GLN A 115 -23.39 -0.43 0.24
N ILE A 116 -22.25 -1.11 0.33
CA ILE A 116 -21.46 -1.55 -0.83
C ILE A 116 -22.28 -2.53 -1.70
N LEU A 117 -23.01 -3.43 -1.03
CA LEU A 117 -23.90 -4.39 -1.69
C LEU A 117 -25.09 -3.69 -2.36
N ARG A 118 -25.72 -2.71 -1.68
CA ARG A 118 -26.80 -1.89 -2.24
C ARG A 118 -26.35 -1.12 -3.49
N LYS A 119 -25.16 -0.49 -3.45
CA LYS A 119 -24.57 0.22 -4.59
C LYS A 119 -24.32 -0.71 -5.78
N LYS A 120 -23.71 -1.88 -5.54
CA LYS A 120 -23.48 -2.90 -6.59
C LYS A 120 -24.78 -3.42 -7.22
N MET A 121 -25.80 -3.65 -6.39
CA MET A 121 -27.10 -4.12 -6.87
C MET A 121 -27.83 -3.06 -7.69
N THR A 122 -27.84 -1.81 -7.23
CA THR A 122 -28.43 -0.67 -7.96
C THR A 122 -27.73 -0.44 -9.30
N LEU A 123 -26.40 -0.62 -9.35
CA LEU A 123 -25.62 -0.51 -10.57
C LEU A 123 -25.95 -1.62 -11.58
N MET A 124 -26.12 -2.86 -11.10
CA MET A 124 -26.51 -3.98 -11.97
C MET A 124 -27.95 -3.89 -12.47
N GLN A 125 -28.88 -3.34 -11.67
CA GLN A 125 -30.26 -3.09 -12.08
C GLN A 125 -30.39 -1.99 -13.17
N LYS A 126 -29.39 -1.11 -13.32
CA LYS A 126 -29.36 -0.07 -14.36
C LYS A 126 -28.81 -0.56 -15.71
N ILE A 127 -28.39 -1.82 -15.83
CA ILE A 127 -27.91 -2.40 -17.09
C ILE A 127 -29.12 -2.90 -17.91
N PRO A 128 -29.32 -2.46 -19.18
CA PRO A 128 -30.55 -2.68 -19.96
C PRO A 128 -30.93 -4.15 -20.27
N PHE A 129 -30.10 -5.12 -19.86
CA PHE A 129 -30.26 -6.54 -20.17
C PHE A 129 -31.08 -7.31 -19.13
N TYR A 130 -31.39 -6.69 -17.99
CA TYR A 130 -32.24 -7.28 -16.96
C TYR A 130 -33.61 -6.57 -16.96
N GLY A 131 -34.68 -7.36 -16.83
CA GLY A 131 -36.07 -6.96 -17.04
C GLY A 131 -36.58 -5.83 -16.11
N PRO A 132 -37.88 -5.49 -16.21
CA PRO A 132 -38.44 -4.31 -15.58
C PRO A 132 -38.24 -4.30 -14.06
N ILE A 133 -37.93 -3.10 -13.56
CA ILE A 133 -37.54 -2.76 -12.20
C ILE A 133 -38.78 -2.80 -11.30
N THR A 134 -38.73 -3.60 -10.23
CA THR A 134 -39.63 -3.49 -9.07
C THR A 134 -38.80 -3.11 -7.84
N GLU A 135 -39.32 -2.24 -6.99
CA GLU A 135 -38.65 -1.71 -5.78
C GLU A 135 -38.37 -2.77 -4.69
N ASP A 136 -38.75 -4.03 -4.91
CA ASP A 136 -38.67 -5.10 -3.92
C ASP A 136 -37.33 -5.87 -3.99
N GLY A 137 -36.77 -6.23 -2.82
CA GLY A 137 -35.59 -7.10 -2.68
C GLY A 137 -34.32 -6.48 -2.06
N ASN A 138 -34.43 -5.30 -1.43
CA ASN A 138 -33.31 -4.59 -0.79
C ASN A 138 -33.56 -4.21 0.69
N ALA A 139 -34.64 -4.70 1.30
CA ALA A 139 -35.13 -4.30 2.62
C ALA A 139 -34.08 -4.47 3.72
N VAL A 140 -33.23 -5.51 3.65
CA VAL A 140 -32.16 -5.76 4.64
C VAL A 140 -31.16 -4.60 4.71
N THR A 141 -30.95 -3.91 3.58
CA THR A 141 -30.02 -2.78 3.46
C THR A 141 -30.72 -1.42 3.44
N ASP A 142 -32.04 -1.40 3.58
CA ASP A 142 -32.83 -0.19 3.63
C ASP A 142 -33.30 0.13 5.05
N PHE A 143 -32.76 1.20 5.61
CA PHE A 143 -33.01 1.63 6.98
C PHE A 143 -34.09 2.72 7.08
N GLY A 144 -34.77 3.04 5.97
CA GLY A 144 -35.86 4.01 5.92
C GLY A 144 -35.43 5.39 6.44
N ASP A 145 -36.21 5.94 7.36
CA ASP A 145 -35.97 7.26 7.97
C ASP A 145 -34.83 7.29 8.99
N PHE A 146 -34.18 6.16 9.28
CA PHE A 146 -33.05 6.08 10.19
C PHE A 146 -31.72 6.22 9.41
N PRO A 147 -31.00 7.36 9.52
CA PRO A 147 -29.73 7.51 8.83
C PRO A 147 -28.71 6.49 9.34
N ILE A 148 -28.03 5.79 8.43
CA ILE A 148 -27.02 4.78 8.79
C ILE A 148 -25.92 5.36 9.69
N ALA A 149 -25.50 6.60 9.46
CA ALA A 149 -24.54 7.31 10.30
C ALA A 149 -25.03 7.48 11.75
N LYS A 150 -26.33 7.78 11.92
CA LYS A 150 -26.96 7.87 13.25
C LYS A 150 -26.94 6.51 13.94
N LEU A 151 -27.33 5.44 13.26
CA LEU A 151 -27.36 4.08 13.80
C LEU A 151 -25.95 3.58 14.18
N LYS A 152 -24.92 3.84 13.34
CA LYS A 152 -23.53 3.50 13.65
C LYS A 152 -23.04 4.22 14.91
N ARG A 153 -23.32 5.53 14.99
CA ARG A 153 -22.94 6.33 16.15
C ARG A 153 -23.63 5.83 17.42
N GLU A 154 -24.94 5.61 17.40
CA GLU A 154 -25.69 5.10 18.56
C GLU A 154 -25.18 3.72 19.00
N LEU A 155 -24.84 2.83 18.06
CA LEU A 155 -24.28 1.51 18.38
C LEU A 155 -22.88 1.59 18.98
N LYS A 156 -22.04 2.49 18.46
CA LYS A 156 -20.69 2.75 19.00
C LYS A 156 -20.76 3.39 20.38
N ASP A 157 -21.65 4.36 20.57
CA ASP A 157 -21.84 5.05 21.85
C ASP A 157 -22.38 4.09 22.91
N ALA A 158 -23.34 3.22 22.56
CA ALA A 158 -23.82 2.17 23.46
C ALA A 158 -22.72 1.18 23.84
N MET A 159 -21.90 0.74 22.89
CA MET A 159 -20.79 -0.17 23.17
C MET A 159 -19.69 0.48 24.02
N ASN A 160 -19.35 1.75 23.76
CA ASN A 160 -18.39 2.50 24.56
C ASN A 160 -18.89 2.67 26.00
N PHE A 161 -20.15 3.06 26.17
CA PHE A 161 -20.76 3.17 27.50
C PHE A 161 -20.75 1.84 28.26
N VAL A 162 -21.00 0.73 27.58
CA VAL A 162 -20.88 -0.60 28.19
C VAL A 162 -19.42 -0.90 28.54
N ALA A 163 -18.48 -0.66 27.63
CA ALA A 163 -17.05 -0.92 27.84
C ALA A 163 -16.49 -0.15 29.04
N ASP A 164 -16.88 1.11 29.23
CA ASP A 164 -16.42 1.94 30.35
C ASP A 164 -16.84 1.38 31.72
N ASN A 165 -17.90 0.56 31.75
CA ASN A 165 -18.48 -0.01 32.97
C ASN A 165 -18.15 -1.51 33.16
N LEU A 166 -17.37 -2.12 32.28
CA LEU A 166 -16.94 -3.52 32.39
C LEU A 166 -15.56 -3.65 33.05
N ASP A 167 -15.34 -4.73 33.77
CA ASP A 167 -14.03 -5.11 34.28
C ASP A 167 -13.08 -5.56 33.15
N GLU A 168 -11.77 -5.45 33.37
CA GLU A 168 -10.74 -5.77 32.38
C GLU A 168 -10.75 -7.25 31.94
N GLU A 169 -11.11 -8.18 32.83
CA GLU A 169 -11.20 -9.61 32.48
C GLU A 169 -12.34 -9.85 31.47
N THR A 170 -13.48 -9.21 31.66
CA THR A 170 -14.61 -9.28 30.73
C THR A 170 -14.30 -8.61 29.40
N LYS A 171 -13.54 -7.50 29.40
CA LYS A 171 -13.06 -6.85 28.16
C LYS A 171 -12.13 -7.76 27.34
N GLU A 172 -11.17 -8.42 27.99
CA GLU A 172 -10.29 -9.37 27.30
C GLU A 172 -11.08 -10.54 26.69
N LYS A 173 -12.09 -11.06 27.41
CA LYS A 173 -12.99 -12.10 26.88
C LYS A 173 -13.79 -11.60 25.68
N LEU A 174 -14.31 -10.38 25.70
CA LEU A 174 -14.99 -9.77 24.55
C LEU A 174 -14.08 -9.63 23.33
N ILE A 175 -12.82 -9.22 23.52
CA ILE A 175 -11.83 -9.14 22.43
C ILE A 175 -11.53 -10.53 21.87
N SER A 176 -11.46 -11.55 22.74
CA SER A 176 -11.25 -12.94 22.33
C SER A 176 -12.44 -13.47 21.51
N GLU A 177 -13.67 -13.20 21.94
CA GLU A 177 -14.89 -13.59 21.23
C GLU A 177 -15.04 -12.82 19.92
N SER A 178 -14.59 -11.57 19.84
CA SER A 178 -14.56 -10.81 18.58
C SER A 178 -13.74 -11.51 17.48
N LYS A 179 -12.65 -12.20 17.86
CA LYS A 179 -11.88 -13.05 16.92
C LYS A 179 -12.68 -14.28 16.50
N THR A 180 -13.40 -14.90 17.42
CA THR A 180 -14.30 -16.04 17.16
C THR A 180 -15.43 -15.66 16.21
N VAL A 181 -16.05 -14.50 16.39
CA VAL A 181 -17.07 -13.93 15.49
C VAL A 181 -16.55 -13.90 14.06
N PHE A 182 -15.33 -13.42 13.84
CA PHE A 182 -14.72 -13.36 12.51
C PHE A 182 -14.54 -14.75 11.89
N VAL A 183 -14.10 -15.74 12.68
CA VAL A 183 -13.94 -17.13 12.21
C VAL A 183 -15.30 -17.75 11.84
N LEU A 184 -16.31 -17.58 12.69
CA LEU A 184 -17.65 -18.12 12.46
C LEU A 184 -18.34 -17.46 11.26
N ASN A 185 -18.26 -16.12 11.14
CA ASN A 185 -18.77 -15.36 10.00
C ASN A 185 -18.12 -15.82 8.68
N ASN A 186 -16.81 -16.04 8.67
CA ASN A 186 -16.13 -16.57 7.49
C ASN A 186 -16.53 -18.01 7.15
N THR A 187 -16.87 -18.81 8.15
CA THR A 187 -17.28 -20.21 7.97
C THR A 187 -18.66 -20.29 7.32
N ILE A 188 -19.63 -19.51 7.79
CA ILE A 188 -20.97 -19.46 7.20
C ILE A 188 -20.96 -18.86 5.79
N ILE A 189 -20.12 -17.86 5.51
CA ILE A 189 -20.03 -17.30 4.15
C ILE A 189 -19.37 -18.30 3.19
N LYS A 190 -18.35 -19.05 3.63
CA LYS A 190 -17.74 -20.11 2.82
C LYS A 190 -18.70 -21.27 2.56
N SER A 191 -19.68 -21.53 3.42
CA SER A 191 -20.66 -22.60 3.20
C SER A 191 -21.67 -22.27 2.10
N VAL A 192 -21.84 -20.99 1.75
CA VAL A 192 -22.58 -20.54 0.56
C VAL A 192 -21.84 -20.95 -0.73
N LYS A 193 -20.50 -21.03 -0.71
CA LYS A 193 -19.65 -21.22 -1.90
C LYS A 193 -19.60 -22.63 -2.50
N ARG A 194 -20.39 -23.60 -2.05
CA ARG A 194 -20.38 -24.98 -2.59
C ARG A 194 -21.75 -25.65 -2.51
N THR A 195 -22.55 -25.48 -3.56
CA THR A 195 -23.56 -26.48 -3.96
C THR A 195 -23.69 -26.49 -5.49
N ALA A 196 -22.79 -27.18 -6.17
CA ALA A 196 -23.04 -27.60 -7.55
C ALA A 196 -23.88 -28.89 -7.52
N ALA A 197 -24.91 -28.95 -8.37
CA ALA A 197 -25.77 -30.10 -8.70
C ALA A 197 -27.04 -30.33 -7.84
N ALA A 198 -28.19 -29.95 -8.41
CA ALA A 198 -29.45 -30.68 -8.26
C ALA A 198 -30.26 -30.63 -9.58
N MET A 199 -30.25 -31.78 -10.28
CA MET A 199 -31.25 -32.30 -11.24
C MET A 199 -32.10 -31.35 -12.10
N ILE A 200 -31.82 -31.33 -13.41
CA ILE A 200 -32.84 -31.33 -14.48
C ILE A 200 -32.42 -32.35 -15.56
N PRO A 201 -33.30 -33.27 -16.04
CA PRO A 201 -32.94 -34.36 -16.94
C PRO A 201 -33.09 -34.05 -18.46
N LYS A 202 -32.27 -34.74 -19.28
CA LYS A 202 -32.25 -34.88 -20.77
C LYS A 202 -31.67 -33.67 -21.54
N LEU A 203 -30.89 -33.81 -22.62
CA LEU A 203 -30.85 -34.81 -23.69
C LEU A 203 -29.41 -35.15 -24.14
N SER A 204 -29.27 -36.39 -24.62
CA SER A 204 -28.16 -36.88 -25.44
C SER A 204 -27.92 -36.03 -26.69
N THR A 205 -26.65 -35.78 -27.04
CA THR A 205 -26.08 -36.24 -28.34
C THR A 205 -24.57 -36.08 -28.35
N ASN A 206 -23.94 -37.12 -28.88
CA ASN A 206 -22.53 -37.26 -29.23
C ASN A 206 -21.97 -36.05 -29.99
N ASN A 207 -20.72 -35.68 -29.70
CA ASN A 207 -19.66 -35.71 -30.71
C ASN A 207 -18.28 -35.48 -30.06
N SER A 208 -17.55 -36.58 -29.97
CA SER A 208 -16.10 -36.65 -29.82
C SER A 208 -15.41 -36.15 -31.09
N VAL A 209 -14.41 -35.26 -30.97
CA VAL A 209 -13.30 -35.19 -31.92
C VAL A 209 -12.00 -34.92 -31.16
N VAL A 210 -11.04 -35.82 -31.35
CA VAL A 210 -9.63 -35.79 -30.91
C VAL A 210 -8.76 -35.38 -32.12
N PHE A 211 -7.47 -35.06 -31.86
CA PHE A 211 -6.26 -35.07 -32.72
C PHE A 211 -5.57 -33.70 -32.83
N THR A 212 -4.44 -33.46 -32.12
CA THR A 212 -3.00 -33.80 -32.34
C THR A 212 -2.24 -32.83 -33.25
N LYS A 213 -1.04 -32.49 -32.77
CA LYS A 213 0.04 -31.63 -33.27
C LYS A 213 0.62 -32.13 -34.61
N GLU A 214 0.97 -31.22 -35.53
CA GLU A 214 2.16 -31.32 -36.40
C GLU A 214 2.47 -29.97 -37.07
N ALA A 215 3.77 -29.76 -37.34
CA ALA A 215 4.37 -28.55 -37.91
C ALA A 215 4.93 -28.85 -39.31
N SER A 216 4.88 -27.89 -40.24
CA SER A 216 6.00 -27.49 -41.14
C SER A 216 5.56 -26.57 -42.30
N ASP A 217 6.51 -25.70 -42.64
CA ASP A 217 6.82 -25.06 -43.93
C ASP A 217 6.31 -23.66 -44.32
N ALA A 218 7.29 -22.91 -44.80
CA ALA A 218 7.37 -21.47 -45.00
C ALA A 218 7.32 -21.09 -46.50
N SER A 219 6.77 -19.92 -46.83
CA SER A 219 7.48 -18.84 -47.56
C SER A 219 6.53 -17.79 -48.16
N SER A 220 7.02 -16.54 -48.12
CA SER A 220 6.66 -15.35 -48.91
C SER A 220 5.78 -14.27 -48.26
N LEU A 221 6.39 -13.07 -48.23
CA LEU A 221 5.88 -11.71 -48.02
C LEU A 221 5.93 -11.12 -46.59
N CYS A 222 7.07 -10.49 -46.29
CA CYS A 222 7.19 -9.30 -45.43
C CYS A 222 6.65 -8.07 -46.20
N PRO A 223 6.15 -7.00 -45.54
CA PRO A 223 6.96 -6.21 -44.61
C PRO A 223 6.28 -5.78 -43.29
N ILE A 224 7.08 -5.86 -42.21
CA ILE A 224 7.23 -4.91 -41.11
C ILE A 224 6.00 -4.02 -40.82
N GLU A 225 5.24 -4.37 -39.78
CA GLU A 225 4.63 -3.40 -38.86
C GLU A 225 4.43 -4.05 -37.47
N ALA A 226 4.71 -3.25 -36.45
CA ALA A 226 5.01 -3.66 -35.10
C ALA A 226 3.77 -4.02 -34.27
N PHE A 227 3.69 -5.25 -33.78
CA PHE A 227 2.90 -5.62 -32.60
C PHE A 227 3.57 -6.81 -31.90
N THR A 228 4.48 -6.53 -30.97
CA THR A 228 4.99 -7.52 -30.02
C THR A 228 4.43 -7.21 -28.64
N THR A 229 3.22 -7.68 -28.38
CA THR A 229 2.77 -8.02 -27.03
C THR A 229 3.04 -9.51 -26.81
N PRO A 230 3.66 -9.87 -25.67
CA PRO A 230 3.23 -11.07 -24.98
C PRO A 230 2.90 -10.73 -23.52
N VAL A 231 1.60 -10.55 -23.29
CA VAL A 231 0.84 -11.03 -22.12
C VAL A 231 1.59 -10.98 -20.78
N ALA A 232 1.49 -9.83 -20.13
CA ALA A 232 1.75 -9.67 -18.71
C ALA A 232 0.84 -10.62 -17.89
N ARG A 233 1.45 -11.48 -17.07
CA ARG A 233 0.74 -12.28 -16.06
C ARG A 233 1.41 -12.08 -14.71
N THR A 234 0.74 -11.27 -13.90
CA THR A 234 1.08 -10.83 -12.54
C THR A 234 0.60 -11.84 -11.49
N LEU A 235 1.38 -12.08 -10.42
CA LEU A 235 0.91 -12.42 -9.04
C LEU A 235 2.10 -12.67 -8.06
N SER A 236 1.93 -12.31 -6.78
CA SER A 236 2.96 -12.36 -5.70
C SER A 236 2.67 -13.40 -4.58
N ILE A 237 3.51 -13.40 -3.53
CA ILE A 237 3.81 -14.42 -2.50
C ILE A 237 3.49 -13.90 -1.06
N SER A 238 3.41 -14.80 -0.05
CA SER A 238 3.49 -14.47 1.39
C SER A 238 4.46 -15.38 2.15
N GLY A 239 5.33 -14.78 2.97
CA GLY A 239 5.81 -15.39 4.23
C GLY A 239 7.32 -15.63 4.41
N SER A 240 8.14 -14.59 4.57
CA SER A 240 9.12 -14.38 5.66
C SER A 240 10.08 -13.24 5.30
N ARG A 241 10.13 -12.21 6.17
CA ARG A 241 11.05 -11.03 6.16
C ARG A 241 11.73 -10.75 4.81
N GLN A 242 11.01 -10.12 3.90
CA GLN A 242 11.60 -9.44 2.74
C GLN A 242 11.25 -7.96 2.85
N GLN A 243 12.29 -7.14 2.81
CA GLN A 243 12.18 -5.69 2.86
C GLN A 243 11.59 -5.20 1.53
N VAL A 244 10.48 -4.47 1.59
CA VAL A 244 9.86 -3.86 0.41
C VAL A 244 10.31 -2.40 0.38
N ALA A 245 11.18 -2.06 -0.58
CA ALA A 245 11.46 -0.65 -0.88
C ALA A 245 10.31 -0.10 -1.73
N VAL A 246 9.41 0.67 -1.11
CA VAL A 246 8.39 1.45 -1.81
C VAL A 246 8.97 2.83 -2.06
N ILE A 247 9.25 3.14 -3.33
CA ILE A 247 9.65 4.49 -3.73
C ILE A 247 8.35 5.23 -4.03
N TYR A 248 7.89 6.03 -3.08
CA TYR A 248 6.80 6.96 -3.31
C TYR A 248 7.28 8.06 -4.26
N THR A 249 6.64 8.15 -5.42
CA THR A 249 6.47 9.43 -6.09
C THR A 249 4.98 9.67 -6.15
N VAL A 250 4.56 10.86 -5.76
CA VAL A 250 3.18 11.32 -5.91
C VAL A 250 3.09 11.99 -7.28
N PRO A 251 2.39 11.39 -8.26
CA PRO A 251 1.89 12.11 -9.40
C PRO A 251 0.37 12.19 -9.42
N ASP A 252 -0.07 13.25 -10.06
CA ASP A 252 -1.42 13.75 -10.15
C ASP A 252 -2.42 12.77 -10.76
N GLY A 253 -3.64 12.83 -10.25
CA GLY A 253 -4.82 12.31 -10.94
C GLY A 253 -5.08 10.82 -10.75
N SER A 254 -5.52 10.42 -9.56
CA SER A 254 -6.58 9.41 -9.43
C SER A 254 -7.13 9.39 -8.00
N CYS A 255 -8.41 9.77 -7.91
CA CYS A 255 -9.27 9.72 -6.74
C CYS A 255 -9.55 8.26 -6.35
N ASP A 256 -9.50 7.95 -5.05
CA ASP A 256 -10.06 6.82 -4.27
C ASP A 256 -9.87 5.37 -4.74
N ILE A 257 -9.89 5.09 -6.03
CA ILE A 257 -9.67 3.76 -6.62
C ILE A 257 -8.24 3.30 -6.40
N VAL A 258 -7.22 4.18 -6.39
CA VAL A 258 -5.82 3.75 -6.17
C VAL A 258 -5.59 3.33 -4.71
N GLN A 259 -6.22 4.02 -3.77
CA GLN A 259 -6.09 3.76 -2.34
C GLN A 259 -6.90 2.52 -1.94
N GLU A 260 -8.17 2.45 -2.38
CA GLU A 260 -9.02 1.29 -2.15
C GLU A 260 -8.54 0.07 -2.97
N ALA A 261 -7.98 0.24 -4.17
CA ALA A 261 -7.35 -0.84 -4.93
C ALA A 261 -5.98 -1.22 -4.38
N ALA A 262 -5.18 -0.32 -3.81
CA ALA A 262 -3.93 -0.67 -3.14
C ALA A 262 -4.22 -1.47 -1.86
N GLU A 263 -5.17 -1.03 -1.03
CA GLU A 263 -5.59 -1.74 0.18
C GLU A 263 -6.32 -3.05 -0.14
N ARG A 264 -7.24 -3.07 -1.12
CA ARG A 264 -7.86 -4.32 -1.60
C ARG A 264 -6.85 -5.22 -2.29
N PHE A 265 -5.86 -4.72 -3.02
CA PHE A 265 -4.81 -5.54 -3.64
C PHE A 265 -3.89 -6.13 -2.57
N ILE A 266 -3.45 -5.34 -1.60
CA ILE A 266 -2.64 -5.81 -0.45
C ILE A 266 -3.40 -6.87 0.37
N ASN A 267 -4.70 -6.65 0.64
CA ASN A 267 -5.51 -7.57 1.44
C ASN A 267 -6.03 -8.80 0.65
N THR A 268 -6.38 -8.64 -0.62
CA THR A 268 -6.83 -9.75 -1.50
C THR A 268 -5.65 -10.61 -1.95
N ALA A 269 -4.46 -10.02 -2.16
CA ALA A 269 -3.23 -10.77 -2.39
C ALA A 269 -2.90 -11.64 -1.17
N LYS A 270 -2.87 -11.07 0.05
CA LYS A 270 -2.66 -11.85 1.30
C LYS A 270 -3.60 -13.08 1.42
N LEU A 271 -4.87 -12.95 1.02
CA LEU A 271 -5.88 -14.01 1.15
C LEU A 271 -5.82 -15.10 0.05
N LYS A 272 -5.61 -14.75 -1.22
CA LYS A 272 -5.55 -15.72 -2.35
C LYS A 272 -4.25 -16.51 -2.42
N ILE A 273 -3.13 -15.93 -1.96
CA ILE A 273 -1.81 -16.55 -2.00
C ILE A 273 -1.71 -17.79 -1.09
N SER A 274 -2.49 -17.84 0.00
CA SER A 274 -2.47 -18.93 0.97
C SER A 274 -3.06 -20.28 0.49
N LYS A 275 -3.69 -20.34 -0.69
CA LYS A 275 -4.49 -21.50 -1.12
C LYS A 275 -4.23 -22.03 -2.54
N ALA A 276 -3.18 -21.59 -3.23
CA ALA A 276 -2.90 -21.96 -4.62
C ALA A 276 -2.02 -23.24 -4.74
N PRO A 277 -2.45 -24.30 -5.47
CA PRO A 277 -1.77 -25.60 -5.55
C PRO A 277 -0.55 -25.66 -6.50
N TRP A 278 -0.13 -24.53 -7.08
CA TRP A 278 0.99 -24.42 -8.03
C TRP A 278 2.21 -23.69 -7.45
N ILE A 279 2.20 -23.42 -6.14
CA ILE A 279 3.36 -22.98 -5.38
C ILE A 279 4.21 -24.23 -5.07
N ARG A 280 5.26 -24.50 -5.86
CA ARG A 280 6.30 -25.47 -5.47
C ARG A 280 7.39 -24.73 -4.70
N ILE A 281 7.37 -24.89 -3.38
CA ILE A 281 8.51 -24.60 -2.52
C ILE A 281 9.58 -25.64 -2.87
N SER A 282 10.68 -25.24 -3.50
CA SER A 282 11.88 -26.07 -3.59
C SER A 282 12.34 -26.37 -2.17
N GLU A 283 12.46 -27.66 -1.82
CA GLU A 283 13.13 -28.06 -0.59
C GLU A 283 14.55 -27.49 -0.58
N LYS A 284 14.95 -27.02 0.61
CA LYS A 284 16.21 -26.32 0.89
C LYS A 284 17.42 -27.09 0.37
N ASN A 285 18.32 -26.37 -0.32
CA ASN A 285 19.74 -26.55 -0.06
C ASN A 285 20.09 -25.74 1.21
N PRO A 286 20.65 -26.32 2.29
CA PRO A 286 20.77 -25.66 3.60
C PRO A 286 21.82 -24.53 3.71
N GLY A 287 22.31 -23.97 2.59
CA GLY A 287 23.56 -23.21 2.58
C GLY A 287 23.47 -21.68 2.58
N VAL A 288 22.44 -21.05 1.99
CA VAL A 288 22.42 -19.59 1.79
C VAL A 288 20.99 -19.05 1.87
N VAL A 289 20.71 -18.16 2.83
CA VAL A 289 19.43 -17.42 2.89
C VAL A 289 19.50 -16.31 1.82
N LYS A 290 18.85 -16.51 0.67
CA LYS A 290 18.73 -15.46 -0.36
C LYS A 290 17.73 -14.38 0.11
N ARG A 291 18.16 -13.12 0.10
CA ARG A 291 17.32 -11.95 0.41
C ARG A 291 16.77 -11.40 -0.91
N GLU A 292 15.46 -11.44 -1.11
CA GLU A 292 14.82 -10.94 -2.34
C GLU A 292 14.02 -9.68 -2.03
N CYS A 293 13.93 -8.77 -3.00
CA CYS A 293 13.20 -7.52 -2.92
C CYS A 293 12.25 -7.42 -4.12
N ILE A 294 11.00 -7.03 -3.87
CA ILE A 294 10.01 -6.79 -4.91
C ILE A 294 9.80 -5.28 -5.02
N SER A 295 9.92 -4.73 -6.24
CA SER A 295 9.64 -3.32 -6.50
C SER A 295 8.23 -3.15 -7.07
N MET A 296 7.41 -2.33 -6.44
CA MET A 296 6.07 -1.99 -6.91
C MET A 296 6.04 -0.55 -7.42
N HIS A 297 5.53 -0.36 -8.63
CA HIS A 297 5.47 0.92 -9.35
C HIS A 297 4.01 1.22 -9.64
N VAL A 298 3.47 2.28 -9.04
CA VAL A 298 2.03 2.61 -9.10
C VAL A 298 1.82 3.96 -9.76
N GLY A 299 0.87 4.02 -10.69
CA GLY A 299 0.50 5.21 -11.44
C GLY A 299 1.58 5.66 -12.44
N GLN A 300 1.25 6.71 -13.18
CA GLN A 300 2.08 7.19 -14.29
C GLN A 300 3.54 7.47 -13.89
N ALA A 301 3.80 8.28 -12.86
CA ALA A 301 5.18 8.58 -12.48
C ALA A 301 5.90 7.37 -11.90
N GLY A 302 5.22 6.55 -11.09
CA GLY A 302 5.81 5.31 -10.57
C GLY A 302 6.28 4.40 -11.69
N VAL A 303 5.45 4.17 -12.71
CA VAL A 303 5.80 3.34 -13.88
C VAL A 303 6.91 3.96 -14.71
N GLN A 304 6.88 5.27 -14.96
CA GLN A 304 7.92 5.94 -15.75
C GLN A 304 9.29 5.98 -15.04
N ILE A 305 9.30 6.19 -13.72
CA ILE A 305 10.53 6.11 -12.91
C ILE A 305 11.00 4.65 -12.85
N GLY A 306 10.07 3.71 -12.66
CA GLY A 306 10.36 2.29 -12.68
C GLY A 306 11.07 1.85 -13.96
N ASN A 307 10.60 2.30 -15.12
CA ASN A 307 11.25 2.03 -16.40
C ASN A 307 12.70 2.55 -16.44
N ALA A 308 12.93 3.79 -15.98
CA ALA A 308 14.28 4.38 -15.93
C ALA A 308 15.19 3.66 -14.92
N CYS A 309 14.64 3.18 -13.79
CA CYS A 309 15.36 2.38 -12.79
C CYS A 309 15.75 1.00 -13.34
N TRP A 310 14.82 0.29 -13.96
CA TRP A 310 15.10 -1.05 -14.50
C TRP A 310 16.01 -1.02 -15.72
N GLU A 311 15.91 -0.01 -16.58
CA GLU A 311 16.89 0.24 -17.65
C GLU A 311 18.30 0.37 -17.06
N LEU A 312 18.46 1.18 -16.00
CA LEU A 312 19.73 1.37 -15.34
C LEU A 312 20.22 0.08 -14.64
N TYR A 313 19.34 -0.68 -13.99
CA TYR A 313 19.72 -1.96 -13.36
C TYR A 313 20.20 -2.98 -14.39
N CYS A 314 19.51 -3.09 -15.52
CA CYS A 314 19.94 -3.97 -16.61
C CYS A 314 21.34 -3.57 -17.10
N LEU A 315 21.60 -2.28 -17.29
CA LEU A 315 22.92 -1.78 -17.70
C LEU A 315 24.01 -2.07 -16.67
N GLU A 316 23.73 -1.87 -15.38
CA GLU A 316 24.69 -2.14 -14.30
C GLU A 316 25.04 -3.63 -14.20
N HIS A 317 24.07 -4.52 -14.41
CA HIS A 317 24.28 -5.97 -14.38
C HIS A 317 24.69 -6.56 -15.74
N GLY A 318 24.67 -5.77 -16.82
CA GLY A 318 24.95 -6.24 -18.17
C GLY A 318 23.89 -7.19 -18.72
N ILE A 319 22.64 -7.01 -18.33
CA ILE A 319 21.48 -7.74 -18.84
C ILE A 319 20.97 -7.03 -20.09
N GLU A 320 20.75 -7.76 -21.16
CA GLU A 320 20.20 -7.21 -22.40
C GLU A 320 18.70 -6.94 -22.29
N SER A 321 18.14 -6.18 -23.23
CA SER A 321 16.72 -5.81 -23.22
C SER A 321 15.76 -7.01 -23.33
N ASP A 322 16.24 -8.15 -23.82
CA ASP A 322 15.47 -9.39 -23.92
C ASP A 322 15.56 -10.28 -22.67
N GLY A 323 16.33 -9.85 -21.67
CA GLY A 323 16.61 -10.55 -20.43
C GLY A 323 17.76 -11.54 -20.50
N SER A 324 18.48 -11.63 -21.62
CA SER A 324 19.68 -12.48 -21.74
C SER A 324 20.90 -11.86 -21.06
N VAL A 325 21.81 -12.72 -20.60
CA VAL A 325 23.12 -12.31 -20.06
C VAL A 325 24.18 -12.79 -21.05
N PRO A 326 25.09 -11.92 -21.53
CA PRO A 326 26.12 -12.31 -22.49
C PRO A 326 27.00 -13.46 -21.97
N PRO A 327 27.38 -14.43 -22.82
CA PRO A 327 28.14 -15.62 -22.42
C PRO A 327 29.54 -15.31 -21.88
N ASP A 328 30.13 -14.17 -22.25
CA ASP A 328 31.43 -13.70 -21.72
C ASP A 328 31.32 -13.20 -20.26
N LYS A 329 30.10 -13.02 -19.74
CA LYS A 329 29.78 -12.68 -18.35
C LYS A 329 29.10 -13.84 -17.64
N VAL A 330 29.28 -15.10 -18.05
CA VAL A 330 28.90 -16.25 -17.21
C VAL A 330 29.70 -16.14 -15.93
N LEU A 331 29.07 -15.50 -14.95
CA LEU A 331 29.62 -15.22 -13.66
C LEU A 331 30.06 -16.54 -13.06
N GLY A 332 31.34 -16.63 -12.70
CA GLY A 332 31.76 -17.55 -11.67
C GLY A 332 30.81 -17.42 -10.47
N ASP A 333 30.69 -18.50 -9.71
CA ASP A 333 29.80 -18.80 -8.58
C ASP A 333 29.69 -17.72 -7.46
N THR A 334 30.23 -16.51 -7.66
CA THR A 334 30.51 -15.46 -6.69
C THR A 334 29.52 -14.30 -6.64
N ASP A 335 28.81 -13.87 -7.69
CA ASP A 335 27.78 -12.79 -7.52
C ASP A 335 26.34 -13.32 -7.56
N ASN A 336 25.94 -13.98 -6.49
CA ASN A 336 24.53 -14.31 -6.23
C ASN A 336 23.67 -13.06 -5.87
N CYS A 337 24.25 -11.85 -5.81
CA CYS A 337 23.59 -10.64 -5.31
C CYS A 337 22.54 -10.03 -6.26
N PHE A 338 22.61 -10.25 -7.58
CA PHE A 338 21.56 -9.74 -8.49
C PHE A 338 20.25 -10.55 -8.41
N ASN A 339 20.28 -11.77 -7.85
CA ASN A 339 19.08 -12.59 -7.59
C ASN A 339 18.10 -11.92 -6.61
N THR A 340 18.55 -10.89 -5.89
CA THR A 340 17.71 -10.08 -5.01
C THR A 340 16.63 -9.34 -5.80
N PHE A 341 16.96 -8.80 -6.97
CA PHE A 341 16.03 -8.01 -7.80
C PHE A 341 15.59 -8.73 -9.08
N PHE A 342 16.31 -9.76 -9.51
CA PHE A 342 15.97 -10.55 -10.68
C PHE A 342 15.66 -12.00 -10.31
N TYR A 343 14.79 -12.62 -11.08
CA TYR A 343 14.51 -14.04 -11.05
C TYR A 343 15.06 -14.67 -12.33
N GLU A 344 15.90 -15.70 -12.19
CA GLU A 344 16.38 -16.47 -13.33
C GLU A 344 15.37 -17.57 -13.68
N THR A 345 14.97 -17.59 -14.95
CA THR A 345 14.10 -18.63 -15.51
C THR A 345 14.90 -19.86 -15.95
N ASP A 346 14.24 -21.01 -16.11
CA ASP A 346 14.88 -22.26 -16.56
C ASP A 346 15.56 -22.14 -17.94
N CYS A 347 15.24 -21.12 -18.73
CA CYS A 347 15.87 -20.82 -20.02
C CYS A 347 17.01 -19.79 -19.94
N GLY A 348 17.49 -19.46 -18.74
CA GLY A 348 18.61 -18.54 -18.50
C GLY A 348 18.27 -17.07 -18.71
N ARG A 349 16.97 -16.71 -18.77
CA ARG A 349 16.53 -15.31 -18.86
C ARG A 349 16.30 -14.73 -17.48
N MET A 350 16.73 -13.49 -17.29
CA MET A 350 16.55 -12.70 -16.08
C MET A 350 15.27 -11.88 -16.15
N VAL A 351 14.37 -12.09 -15.18
CA VAL A 351 13.09 -11.39 -15.08
C VAL A 351 13.12 -10.45 -13.88
N PRO A 352 12.88 -9.14 -14.05
CA PRO A 352 12.73 -8.21 -12.94
C PRO A 352 11.65 -8.64 -11.94
N ARG A 353 11.94 -8.53 -10.64
CA ARG A 353 10.96 -8.69 -9.55
C ARG A 353 10.17 -7.39 -9.38
N ALA A 354 9.45 -7.01 -10.43
CA ALA A 354 8.73 -5.75 -10.53
C ALA A 354 7.23 -5.98 -10.73
N ILE A 355 6.42 -5.12 -10.12
CA ILE A 355 4.99 -5.01 -10.39
C ILE A 355 4.73 -3.58 -10.85
N MET A 356 4.16 -3.41 -12.04
CA MET A 356 3.75 -2.12 -12.58
C MET A 356 2.23 -2.08 -12.64
N VAL A 357 1.62 -1.07 -12.02
CA VAL A 357 0.17 -0.91 -11.92
C VAL A 357 -0.18 0.50 -12.34
N ASP A 358 -1.05 0.64 -13.31
CA ASP A 358 -1.65 1.92 -13.68
C ASP A 358 -3.15 1.72 -13.90
N LEU A 359 -3.94 2.74 -13.58
CA LEU A 359 -5.39 2.75 -13.80
C LEU A 359 -5.76 3.36 -15.16
N GLU A 360 -4.82 4.03 -15.82
CA GLU A 360 -5.02 4.70 -17.10
C GLU A 360 -3.80 4.48 -18.02
N PRO A 361 -3.98 4.11 -19.31
CA PRO A 361 -2.87 3.97 -20.25
C PRO A 361 -2.26 5.31 -20.75
N THR A 362 -2.86 6.45 -20.42
CA THR A 362 -2.49 7.78 -20.93
C THR A 362 -2.07 8.76 -19.83
N VAL A 363 -1.44 9.88 -20.24
CA VAL A 363 -0.94 10.90 -19.32
C VAL A 363 -2.08 11.76 -18.79
N SER A 364 -2.25 11.81 -17.46
CA SER A 364 -3.26 12.62 -16.77
C SER A 364 -2.63 13.74 -15.95
N THR A 365 -3.25 14.92 -15.94
CA THR A 365 -2.83 16.07 -15.13
C THR A 365 -4.02 16.55 -14.30
N ALA A 366 -3.85 16.71 -12.99
CA ALA A 366 -4.95 17.13 -12.11
C ALA A 366 -4.54 18.29 -11.20
N VAL A 367 -5.39 19.29 -11.07
CA VAL A 367 -5.14 20.49 -10.24
C VAL A 367 -5.31 20.26 -8.73
N VAL A 368 -5.70 19.04 -8.33
CA VAL A 368 -6.05 18.67 -6.95
C VAL A 368 -4.92 17.95 -6.21
N GLU A 369 -3.69 18.06 -6.71
CA GLU A 369 -2.49 17.43 -6.13
C GLU A 369 -2.36 17.63 -4.61
N PRO A 370 -2.61 18.83 -4.04
CA PRO A 370 -2.48 19.03 -2.61
C PRO A 370 -3.46 18.18 -1.78
N TYR A 371 -4.67 17.91 -2.27
CA TYR A 371 -5.59 16.99 -1.60
C TYR A 371 -5.05 15.56 -1.61
N ASN A 372 -4.66 15.09 -2.80
CA ASN A 372 -4.18 13.72 -2.97
C ASN A 372 -2.94 13.44 -2.12
N ALA A 373 -2.01 14.39 -2.05
CA ALA A 373 -0.80 14.25 -1.26
C ALA A 373 -1.10 14.20 0.24
N VAL A 374 -2.02 15.02 0.76
CA VAL A 374 -2.41 15.00 2.18
C VAL A 374 -3.12 13.68 2.53
N LEU A 375 -4.13 13.30 1.73
CA LEU A 375 -4.90 12.07 1.93
C LEU A 375 -4.03 10.81 1.84
N SER A 376 -3.18 10.73 0.81
CA SER A 376 -2.26 9.59 0.66
C SER A 376 -1.22 9.53 1.77
N THR A 377 -0.73 10.68 2.26
CA THR A 377 0.25 10.69 3.36
C THR A 377 -0.40 10.18 4.64
N HIS A 378 -1.59 10.67 4.96
CA HIS A 378 -2.34 10.26 6.16
C HIS A 378 -2.51 8.74 6.23
N THR A 379 -2.98 8.09 5.16
CA THR A 379 -3.25 6.64 5.18
C THR A 379 -2.00 5.77 5.05
N THR A 380 -0.94 6.29 4.45
CA THR A 380 0.33 5.54 4.32
C THR A 380 1.26 5.71 5.53
N LEU A 381 1.05 6.73 6.37
CA LEU A 381 1.91 7.04 7.52
C LEU A 381 2.05 5.87 8.50
N SER A 382 0.98 5.08 8.71
CA SER A 382 1.01 3.92 9.61
C SER A 382 1.52 2.63 8.95
N ASN A 383 1.57 2.60 7.62
CA ASN A 383 1.84 1.41 6.81
C ASN A 383 3.25 1.44 6.16
N SER A 384 3.95 2.57 6.24
CA SER A 384 5.26 2.79 5.64
C SER A 384 6.35 2.83 6.72
N ASP A 385 7.39 2.01 6.56
CA ASP A 385 8.54 2.00 7.47
C ASP A 385 9.50 3.19 7.22
N CYS A 386 9.63 3.62 5.95
CA CYS A 386 10.53 4.69 5.51
C CYS A 386 10.12 5.16 4.12
N ALA A 387 9.95 6.46 3.93
CA ALA A 387 9.50 7.07 2.68
C ALA A 387 10.45 8.17 2.21
N PHE A 388 11.04 8.00 1.03
CA PHE A 388 11.92 9.00 0.42
C PHE A 388 11.10 9.96 -0.44
N ILE A 389 11.01 11.22 -0.02
CA ILE A 389 10.28 12.24 -0.77
C ILE A 389 11.15 12.80 -1.89
N VAL A 390 10.53 12.99 -3.04
CA VAL A 390 11.18 13.49 -4.25
C VAL A 390 10.34 14.64 -4.82
N ASP A 391 10.89 15.84 -4.81
CA ASP A 391 10.25 17.06 -5.29
C ASP A 391 10.66 17.35 -6.75
N ASN A 392 9.67 17.32 -7.64
CA ASN A 392 9.87 17.61 -9.06
C ASN A 392 10.50 18.99 -9.30
N GLU A 393 10.15 20.01 -8.49
CA GLU A 393 10.72 21.36 -8.63
C GLU A 393 12.22 21.36 -8.30
N ALA A 394 12.61 20.63 -7.25
CA ALA A 394 14.01 20.52 -6.84
C ALA A 394 14.85 19.83 -7.92
N ILE A 395 14.37 18.70 -8.46
CA ILE A 395 15.06 17.98 -9.53
C ILE A 395 15.13 18.80 -10.81
N TYR A 396 14.03 19.48 -11.18
CA TYR A 396 14.00 20.37 -12.34
C TYR A 396 15.09 21.45 -12.22
N ASN A 397 15.24 22.05 -11.04
CA ASN A 397 16.27 23.05 -10.76
C ASN A 397 17.69 22.47 -10.77
N ILE A 398 17.88 21.20 -10.37
CA ILE A 398 19.17 20.52 -10.48
C ILE A 398 19.51 20.30 -11.96
N CYS A 399 18.61 19.72 -12.75
CA CYS A 399 18.81 19.50 -14.19
C CYS A 399 19.14 20.81 -14.91
N ARG A 400 18.41 21.88 -14.62
CA ARG A 400 18.65 23.18 -15.26
C ARG A 400 20.00 23.80 -14.92
N ARG A 401 20.40 23.76 -13.64
CA ARG A 401 21.65 24.41 -13.18
C ARG A 401 22.90 23.57 -13.44
N LYS A 402 22.85 22.29 -13.09
CA LYS A 402 24.00 21.37 -13.12
C LYS A 402 24.18 20.71 -14.48
N LEU A 403 23.09 20.25 -15.12
CA LEU A 403 23.15 19.62 -16.44
C LEU A 403 23.10 20.60 -17.60
N GLY A 404 22.70 21.86 -17.36
CA GLY A 404 22.62 22.90 -18.39
C GLY A 404 21.40 22.78 -19.31
N ILE A 405 20.40 21.99 -18.91
CA ILE A 405 19.19 21.74 -19.70
C ILE A 405 18.19 22.87 -19.46
N GLU A 406 17.90 23.69 -20.48
CA GLU A 406 17.03 24.86 -20.32
C GLU A 406 15.58 24.48 -19.91
N ARG A 407 15.05 23.40 -20.51
CA ARG A 407 13.70 22.88 -20.25
C ARG A 407 13.75 21.37 -20.00
N PRO A 408 14.04 20.93 -18.76
CA PRO A 408 14.00 19.53 -18.39
C PRO A 408 12.63 18.89 -18.66
N SER A 409 12.64 17.66 -19.20
CA SER A 409 11.45 16.81 -19.40
C SER A 409 11.39 15.74 -18.32
N TYR A 410 10.28 15.03 -18.17
CA TYR A 410 10.17 13.90 -17.24
C TYR A 410 11.24 12.82 -17.48
N ALA A 411 11.67 12.60 -18.73
CA ALA A 411 12.77 11.67 -19.01
C ALA A 411 14.09 12.11 -18.36
N HIS A 412 14.39 13.42 -18.36
CA HIS A 412 15.58 13.95 -17.69
C HIS A 412 15.47 13.82 -16.16
N LEU A 413 14.31 14.14 -15.59
CA LEU A 413 14.05 14.02 -14.15
C LEU A 413 14.17 12.56 -13.70
N ASN A 414 13.49 11.64 -14.40
CA ASN A 414 13.45 10.22 -14.05
C ASN A 414 14.81 9.55 -14.14
N ARG A 415 15.68 9.97 -15.07
CA ARG A 415 17.08 9.50 -15.13
C ARG A 415 17.92 9.95 -13.93
N LEU A 416 17.69 11.16 -13.42
CA LEU A 416 18.36 11.61 -12.21
C LEU A 416 17.82 10.88 -10.97
N ILE A 417 16.50 10.69 -10.88
CA ILE A 417 15.87 9.90 -9.82
C ILE A 417 16.41 8.46 -9.83
N SER A 418 16.49 7.83 -11.01
CA SER A 418 16.95 6.44 -11.13
C SER A 418 18.39 6.26 -10.67
N GLN A 419 19.25 7.26 -10.84
CA GLN A 419 20.62 7.25 -10.31
C GLN A 419 20.64 7.25 -8.78
N VAL A 420 19.79 8.07 -8.14
CA VAL A 420 19.68 8.10 -6.68
C VAL A 420 19.13 6.78 -6.16
N VAL A 421 18.04 6.30 -6.75
CA VAL A 421 17.42 5.01 -6.41
C VAL A 421 18.42 3.86 -6.58
N SER A 422 19.21 3.90 -7.65
CA SER A 422 20.27 2.92 -7.90
C SER A 422 21.34 2.96 -6.81
N SER A 423 21.75 4.14 -6.35
CA SER A 423 22.69 4.27 -5.24
C SER A 423 22.14 3.79 -3.90
N ILE A 424 20.86 4.02 -3.62
CA ILE A 424 20.20 3.56 -2.38
C ILE A 424 20.12 2.03 -2.35
N THR A 425 19.80 1.41 -3.50
CA THR A 425 19.63 -0.06 -3.61
C THR A 425 20.92 -0.80 -3.95
N ALA A 426 22.04 -0.11 -4.18
CA ALA A 426 23.30 -0.71 -4.63
C ALA A 426 23.83 -1.76 -3.64
N SER A 427 23.70 -1.52 -2.33
CA SER A 427 24.11 -2.45 -1.27
C SER A 427 23.35 -3.78 -1.26
N LEU A 428 22.16 -3.81 -1.89
CA LEU A 428 21.36 -5.03 -2.03
C LEU A 428 21.70 -5.80 -3.30
N ARG A 429 22.22 -5.12 -4.31
CA ARG A 429 22.46 -5.66 -5.65
C ARG A 429 23.91 -6.08 -5.88
N PHE A 430 24.83 -5.49 -5.13
CA PHE A 430 26.26 -5.71 -5.26
C PHE A 430 26.88 -5.90 -3.88
N ASP A 431 27.98 -6.65 -3.87
CA ASP A 431 28.82 -6.69 -2.69
C ASP A 431 29.60 -5.37 -2.52
N GLY A 432 29.94 -5.05 -1.28
CA GLY A 432 30.55 -3.79 -0.88
C GLY A 432 31.31 -3.95 0.43
N ALA A 433 32.25 -3.04 0.70
CA ALA A 433 33.02 -3.08 1.93
C ALA A 433 32.18 -2.80 3.18
N LEU A 434 31.09 -2.05 3.00
CA LEU A 434 30.16 -1.70 4.06
C LEU A 434 28.76 -1.64 3.44
N ASN A 435 28.05 -2.76 3.50
CA ASN A 435 26.70 -2.90 2.98
C ASN A 435 25.69 -2.42 4.03
N VAL A 436 24.69 -1.66 3.58
CA VAL A 436 23.57 -1.21 4.40
C VAL A 436 22.31 -1.93 3.92
N ASP A 437 21.64 -2.68 4.80
CA ASP A 437 20.38 -3.37 4.50
C ASP A 437 19.17 -2.41 4.55
N LEU A 438 18.03 -2.73 3.93
CA LEU A 438 16.85 -1.83 4.03
C LEU A 438 16.28 -1.75 5.45
N THR A 439 16.36 -2.84 6.23
CA THR A 439 16.01 -2.81 7.67
C THR A 439 16.96 -1.91 8.42
N GLU A 440 18.23 -1.83 7.99
CA GLU A 440 19.17 -0.87 8.57
C GLU A 440 18.81 0.57 8.21
N PHE A 441 18.16 0.85 7.07
CA PHE A 441 17.63 2.20 6.82
C PHE A 441 16.59 2.58 7.86
N GLN A 442 15.66 1.69 8.21
CA GLN A 442 14.69 1.96 9.28
C GLN A 442 15.40 2.21 10.62
N THR A 443 16.27 1.29 11.06
CA THR A 443 16.93 1.42 12.36
C THR A 443 17.92 2.59 12.44
N ASN A 444 18.49 3.02 11.32
CA ASN A 444 19.50 4.08 11.29
C ASN A 444 18.93 5.47 10.98
N LEU A 445 17.88 5.57 10.18
CA LEU A 445 17.34 6.85 9.71
C LEU A 445 16.03 7.24 10.39
N VAL A 446 15.29 6.30 10.98
CA VAL A 446 13.94 6.54 11.51
C VAL A 446 13.97 6.38 13.05
N PRO A 447 14.24 7.47 13.79
CA PRO A 447 14.26 7.42 15.26
C PRO A 447 12.85 7.26 15.85
N TYR A 448 11.84 7.82 15.18
CA TYR A 448 10.44 7.76 15.58
C TYR A 448 9.59 7.24 14.41
N PRO A 449 8.63 6.32 14.64
CA PRO A 449 7.85 5.72 13.57
C PRO A 449 7.11 6.72 12.67
N ARG A 450 6.62 7.85 13.21
CA ARG A 450 5.94 8.90 12.42
C ARG A 450 6.91 9.77 11.62
N ILE A 451 8.17 9.88 12.06
CA ILE A 451 9.20 10.74 11.46
C ILE A 451 10.10 9.90 10.55
N HIS A 452 9.50 9.32 9.51
CA HIS A 452 10.15 8.36 8.62
C HIS A 452 10.39 8.89 7.20
N PHE A 453 10.61 10.20 7.07
CA PHE A 453 10.80 10.87 5.77
C PHE A 453 12.23 11.41 5.56
N PRO A 454 13.24 10.57 5.28
CA PRO A 454 14.58 11.05 4.98
C PRO A 454 14.65 11.81 3.66
N LEU A 455 15.45 12.87 3.65
CA LEU A 455 15.83 13.60 2.45
C LEU A 455 16.92 12.85 1.69
N ALA A 456 16.75 12.72 0.38
CA ALA A 456 17.79 12.25 -0.51
C ALA A 456 18.57 13.42 -1.13
N THR A 457 19.88 13.31 -1.18
CA THR A 457 20.80 14.24 -1.86
C THR A 457 21.81 13.44 -2.65
N TYR A 458 22.19 13.89 -3.85
CA TYR A 458 23.11 13.16 -4.71
C TYR A 458 24.21 14.07 -5.24
N SER A 459 25.45 13.59 -5.19
CA SER A 459 26.61 14.25 -5.78
C SER A 459 27.59 13.21 -6.36
N PRO A 460 28.29 13.52 -7.45
CA PRO A 460 28.19 14.75 -8.22
C PRO A 460 27.15 14.63 -9.35
N VAL A 461 26.50 15.76 -9.67
CA VAL A 461 25.63 15.89 -10.86
C VAL A 461 26.38 16.72 -11.88
N VAL A 462 26.92 16.07 -12.92
CA VAL A 462 27.79 16.70 -13.93
C VAL A 462 27.26 16.40 -15.33
N SER A 463 27.15 17.44 -16.17
CA SER A 463 26.83 17.32 -17.59
C SER A 463 27.98 16.70 -18.38
N ILE A 464 27.67 15.95 -19.44
CA ILE A 464 28.68 15.43 -20.40
C ILE A 464 29.60 16.55 -20.91
N ASP A 465 29.04 17.71 -21.25
CA ASP A 465 29.79 18.85 -21.80
C ASP A 465 30.73 19.51 -20.79
N ARG A 466 30.48 19.31 -19.49
CA ARG A 466 31.25 19.90 -18.38
C ARG A 466 32.12 18.88 -17.66
N CYS A 467 32.27 17.67 -18.21
CA CYS A 467 33.11 16.65 -17.62
C CYS A 467 34.58 17.12 -17.60
N VAL A 468 35.08 17.48 -16.41
CA VAL A 468 36.48 17.87 -16.22
C VAL A 468 37.33 16.59 -16.22
N HIS A 469 38.51 16.61 -16.86
CA HIS A 469 39.41 15.46 -16.90
C HIS A 469 39.94 15.04 -15.52
N GLU A 470 39.92 15.94 -14.54
CA GLU A 470 40.25 15.68 -13.15
C GLU A 470 38.96 15.39 -12.36
N GLY A 471 38.86 14.18 -11.80
CA GLY A 471 37.68 13.75 -11.07
C GLY A 471 37.57 14.39 -9.69
N LEU A 472 36.35 14.69 -9.25
CA LEU A 472 36.08 15.24 -7.92
C LEU A 472 36.58 14.31 -6.81
N SER A 473 37.18 14.88 -5.78
CA SER A 473 37.65 14.16 -4.59
C SER A 473 36.49 13.70 -3.70
N VAL A 474 36.74 12.73 -2.82
CA VAL A 474 35.76 12.29 -1.82
C VAL A 474 35.30 13.46 -0.96
N ALA A 475 36.21 14.32 -0.50
CA ALA A 475 35.87 15.48 0.32
C ALA A 475 34.93 16.48 -0.38
N GLU A 476 35.14 16.73 -1.68
CA GLU A 476 34.30 17.65 -2.46
C GLU A 476 32.90 17.11 -2.67
N ILE A 477 32.75 15.85 -3.08
CA ILE A 477 31.42 15.23 -3.29
C ILE A 477 30.66 15.10 -1.96
N THR A 478 31.35 14.83 -0.85
CA THR A 478 30.73 14.81 0.48
C THR A 478 30.24 16.19 0.89
N ALA A 479 31.03 17.24 0.65
CA ALA A 479 30.64 18.61 0.97
C ALA A 479 29.44 19.06 0.11
N GLU A 480 29.41 18.70 -1.17
CA GLU A 480 28.28 18.97 -2.06
C GLU A 480 26.96 18.36 -1.59
N CYS A 481 26.98 17.24 -0.87
CA CYS A 481 25.76 16.65 -0.28
C CYS A 481 25.11 17.52 0.81
N PHE A 482 25.85 18.44 1.43
CA PHE A 482 25.30 19.36 2.42
C PHE A 482 24.87 20.70 1.83
N GLU A 483 25.04 20.88 0.52
CA GLU A 483 24.59 22.08 -0.18
C GLU A 483 23.11 21.94 -0.58
N PRO A 484 22.22 22.88 -0.17
CA PRO A 484 20.78 22.79 -0.45
C PRO A 484 20.44 22.68 -1.94
N CYS A 485 21.35 23.10 -2.82
CA CYS A 485 21.16 23.08 -4.26
C CYS A 485 21.14 21.68 -4.88
N ASN A 486 21.65 20.66 -4.17
CA ASN A 486 21.71 19.28 -4.64
C ASN A 486 20.62 18.38 -4.01
N GLN A 487 19.79 18.94 -3.13
CA GLN A 487 18.75 18.19 -2.42
C GLN A 487 17.57 17.87 -3.33
N MET A 488 17.01 16.67 -3.17
CA MET A 488 15.85 16.23 -3.95
C MET A 488 14.52 16.78 -3.42
N VAL A 489 14.53 17.49 -2.29
CA VAL A 489 13.37 18.20 -1.74
C VAL A 489 13.78 19.63 -1.43
N LYS A 490 12.92 20.58 -1.76
CA LYS A 490 13.16 21.98 -1.46
C LYS A 490 12.86 22.29 0.01
N CYS A 491 13.89 22.33 0.84
CA CYS A 491 13.83 22.80 2.22
C CYS A 491 15.18 23.42 2.58
N ASN A 492 15.24 24.21 3.64
CA ASN A 492 16.51 24.73 4.15
C ASN A 492 16.97 23.92 5.38
N PRO A 493 17.98 23.04 5.27
CA PRO A 493 18.48 22.28 6.40
C PRO A 493 19.06 23.14 7.52
N GLN A 494 19.45 24.38 7.23
CA GLN A 494 19.93 25.31 8.25
C GLN A 494 18.82 25.74 9.21
N ASN A 495 17.55 25.66 8.80
CA ASN A 495 16.39 25.97 9.63
C ASN A 495 15.97 24.80 10.52
N GLY A 496 16.62 23.63 10.40
CA GLY A 496 16.33 22.47 11.24
C GLY A 496 17.59 21.87 11.85
N LYS A 497 17.41 20.66 12.37
CA LYS A 497 18.44 19.79 12.94
C LYS A 497 18.43 18.45 12.22
N TYR A 498 19.60 17.83 12.13
CA TYR A 498 19.78 16.48 11.63
C TYR A 498 19.59 15.48 12.77
N MET A 499 18.72 14.50 12.57
CA MET A 499 18.57 13.35 13.47
C MET A 499 19.54 12.23 13.08
N ALA A 500 19.64 11.96 11.78
CA ALA A 500 20.49 10.92 11.23
C ALA A 500 20.94 11.26 9.81
N CYS A 501 22.13 10.80 9.44
CA CYS A 501 22.72 10.97 8.11
C CYS A 501 23.38 9.66 7.68
N CYS A 502 23.04 9.14 6.50
CA CYS A 502 23.69 7.99 5.90
C CYS A 502 24.31 8.41 4.56
N LEU A 503 25.60 8.15 4.37
CA LEU A 503 26.34 8.45 3.15
C LEU A 503 26.67 7.15 2.41
N LEU A 504 26.05 6.96 1.25
CA LEU A 504 26.21 5.79 0.41
C LEU A 504 27.14 6.12 -0.76
N TYR A 505 28.41 5.76 -0.64
CA TYR A 505 29.43 5.97 -1.65
C TYR A 505 29.45 4.85 -2.67
N ARG A 506 29.71 5.20 -3.94
CA ARG A 506 29.93 4.27 -5.05
C ARG A 506 31.20 4.63 -5.82
N GLY A 507 31.94 3.61 -6.25
CA GLY A 507 33.12 3.72 -7.11
C GLY A 507 34.45 3.76 -6.38
N ASP A 508 35.43 4.45 -6.96
CA ASP A 508 36.79 4.57 -6.42
C ASP A 508 36.82 5.47 -5.17
N VAL A 509 36.55 4.86 -4.01
CA VAL A 509 36.42 5.54 -2.72
C VAL A 509 37.21 4.80 -1.65
N VAL A 510 38.13 5.52 -1.00
CA VAL A 510 38.97 5.00 0.08
C VAL A 510 38.32 5.33 1.43
N PRO A 511 38.11 4.34 2.34
CA PRO A 511 37.46 4.57 3.64
C PRO A 511 38.15 5.64 4.51
N LYS A 512 39.47 5.78 4.41
CA LYS A 512 40.23 6.83 5.13
C LYS A 512 39.79 8.23 4.73
N ASP A 513 39.56 8.46 3.44
CA ASP A 513 39.19 9.77 2.91
C ASP A 513 37.75 10.11 3.26
N VAL A 514 36.87 9.10 3.31
CA VAL A 514 35.48 9.25 3.79
C VAL A 514 35.46 9.69 5.25
N ASN A 515 36.24 9.04 6.12
CA ASN A 515 36.32 9.42 7.53
C ASN A 515 36.89 10.83 7.73
N ALA A 516 37.89 11.22 6.94
CA ALA A 516 38.43 12.57 6.95
C ALA A 516 37.38 13.61 6.51
N ALA A 517 36.65 13.34 5.42
CA ALA A 517 35.59 14.21 4.92
C ALA A 517 34.45 14.38 5.94
N ILE A 518 34.01 13.29 6.58
CA ILE A 518 32.98 13.35 7.63
C ILE A 518 33.47 14.14 8.85
N ALA A 519 34.73 13.96 9.26
CA ALA A 519 35.31 14.73 10.36
C ALA A 519 35.30 16.24 10.05
N THR A 520 35.57 16.63 8.81
CA THR A 520 35.44 18.03 8.36
C THR A 520 33.99 18.51 8.33
N MET A 521 33.03 17.68 7.92
CA MET A 521 31.61 18.07 7.92
C MET A 521 31.07 18.26 9.34
N LYS A 522 31.47 17.41 10.29
CA LYS A 522 31.05 17.52 11.69
C LYS A 522 31.46 18.83 12.38
N THR A 523 32.52 19.47 11.92
CA THR A 523 32.99 20.75 12.50
C THR A 523 32.39 21.97 11.80
N ARG A 524 31.61 21.79 10.73
CA ARG A 524 31.00 22.89 9.99
C ARG A 524 29.79 23.43 10.75
N ALA A 525 29.84 24.70 11.14
CA ALA A 525 28.80 25.36 11.95
C ALA A 525 27.37 25.32 11.34
N GLY A 526 27.26 25.13 10.02
CA GLY A 526 25.97 25.02 9.33
C GLY A 526 25.29 23.65 9.44
N ILE A 527 25.93 22.65 10.03
CA ILE A 527 25.38 21.29 10.20
C ILE A 527 25.14 21.08 11.69
N ARG A 528 23.86 21.15 12.10
CA ARG A 528 23.44 20.98 13.50
C ARG A 528 22.75 19.64 13.67
N PHE A 529 23.22 18.82 14.60
CA PHE A 529 22.55 17.59 14.99
C PHE A 529 21.68 17.82 16.22
N VAL A 530 20.68 16.97 16.42
CA VAL A 530 19.94 16.87 17.68
C VAL A 530 20.89 16.45 18.82
N ASP A 531 20.62 16.92 20.03
CA ASP A 531 21.44 16.72 21.23
C ASP A 531 21.56 15.24 21.66
N TRP A 532 20.49 14.47 21.49
CA TRP A 532 20.43 13.04 21.80
C TRP A 532 21.08 12.16 20.73
N CYS A 533 21.52 12.71 19.58
CA CYS A 533 22.23 11.95 18.53
C CYS A 533 23.46 12.71 17.96
N PRO A 534 24.54 12.91 18.74
CA PRO A 534 25.69 13.70 18.32
C PRO A 534 26.61 12.99 17.29
N THR A 535 26.44 11.69 17.05
CA THR A 535 27.31 10.86 16.19
C THR A 535 26.61 10.27 14.97
N GLY A 536 25.49 10.86 14.52
CA GLY A 536 24.52 10.32 13.57
C GLY A 536 24.96 10.06 12.12
N PHE A 537 26.25 9.84 11.83
CA PHE A 537 26.73 9.46 10.50
C PHE A 537 26.87 7.94 10.35
N LYS A 538 26.21 7.40 9.31
CA LYS A 538 26.41 6.06 8.78
C LYS A 538 27.05 6.14 7.40
N VAL A 539 27.83 5.13 7.06
CA VAL A 539 28.57 5.08 5.81
C VAL A 539 28.26 3.74 5.14
N GLY A 540 28.03 3.76 3.84
CA GLY A 540 28.07 2.57 2.98
C GLY A 540 29.08 2.81 1.86
N ILE A 541 29.84 1.79 1.49
CA ILE A 541 30.84 1.89 0.40
C ILE A 541 30.70 0.71 -0.53
N ASN A 542 30.40 1.02 -1.78
CA ASN A 542 30.35 0.09 -2.89
C ASN A 542 31.46 0.44 -3.89
N TYR A 543 32.28 -0.53 -4.30
CA TYR A 543 33.41 -0.27 -5.20
C TYR A 543 33.02 -0.20 -6.67
N GLN A 544 31.80 -0.57 -7.04
CA GLN A 544 31.34 -0.44 -8.40
C GLN A 544 31.04 1.03 -8.73
N PRO A 545 31.65 1.58 -9.80
CA PRO A 545 31.39 2.95 -10.21
C PRO A 545 29.94 3.11 -10.68
N PRO A 546 29.34 4.31 -10.53
CA PRO A 546 28.03 4.60 -11.08
C PRO A 546 27.98 4.38 -12.59
N THR A 547 26.97 3.64 -13.05
CA THR A 547 26.72 3.47 -14.49
C THR A 547 25.80 4.58 -14.97
N VAL A 548 26.00 5.04 -16.21
CA VAL A 548 25.13 6.03 -16.86
C VAL A 548 24.43 5.42 -18.06
N VAL A 549 23.19 5.82 -18.30
CA VAL A 549 22.42 5.38 -19.46
C VAL A 549 23.05 5.94 -20.75
N PRO A 550 23.32 5.12 -21.78
CA PRO A 550 23.81 5.60 -23.06
C PRO A 550 22.88 6.66 -23.66
N GLY A 551 23.46 7.78 -24.12
CA GLY A 551 22.66 8.91 -24.62
C GLY A 551 21.91 9.71 -23.54
N GLY A 552 22.19 9.45 -22.26
CA GLY A 552 21.73 10.28 -21.15
C GLY A 552 22.57 11.56 -20.97
N ASP A 553 22.15 12.40 -20.04
CA ASP A 553 22.73 13.75 -19.84
C ASP A 553 23.87 13.80 -18.81
N LEU A 554 24.03 12.70 -18.04
CA LEU A 554 25.02 12.59 -16.97
C LEU A 554 26.36 12.08 -17.50
N ALA A 555 27.44 12.77 -17.11
CA ALA A 555 28.79 12.33 -17.38
C ALA A 555 29.14 11.05 -16.59
N ARG A 556 30.00 10.22 -17.16
CA ARG A 556 30.61 9.10 -16.41
C ARG A 556 31.53 9.64 -15.34
N VAL A 557 31.34 9.18 -14.11
CA VAL A 557 32.16 9.58 -12.96
C VAL A 557 32.78 8.36 -12.30
N GLN A 558 33.98 8.52 -11.75
CA GLN A 558 34.69 7.44 -11.06
C GLN A 558 34.12 7.16 -9.66
N ARG A 559 33.47 8.17 -9.07
CA ARG A 559 32.89 8.10 -7.73
C ARG A 559 31.66 8.99 -7.60
N ALA A 560 30.71 8.57 -6.78
CA ALA A 560 29.54 9.34 -6.39
C ALA A 560 29.13 9.00 -4.96
N VAL A 561 28.27 9.83 -4.38
CA VAL A 561 27.69 9.66 -3.06
C VAL A 561 26.20 10.04 -3.08
N SER A 562 25.39 9.20 -2.47
CA SER A 562 24.00 9.50 -2.14
C SER A 562 23.89 9.68 -0.64
N MET A 563 23.49 10.86 -0.18
CA MET A 563 23.20 11.12 1.22
C MET A 563 21.72 10.95 1.49
N LEU A 564 21.40 10.16 2.51
CA LEU A 564 20.06 10.04 3.09
C LEU A 564 20.10 10.68 4.47
N SER A 565 19.39 11.78 4.66
CA SER A 565 19.43 12.52 5.92
C SER A 565 18.03 12.76 6.45
N ASN A 566 17.74 12.27 7.66
CA ASN A 566 16.51 12.63 8.36
C ASN A 566 16.75 13.94 9.11
N THR A 567 16.00 14.98 8.74
CA THR A 567 16.13 16.33 9.31
C THR A 567 14.75 16.94 9.54
N THR A 568 14.64 17.74 10.61
CA THR A 568 13.41 18.46 10.93
C THR A 568 13.03 19.49 9.87
N ALA A 569 13.98 19.94 9.03
CA ALA A 569 13.74 20.91 7.96
C ALA A 569 12.72 20.46 6.90
N ILE A 570 12.43 19.16 6.79
CA ILE A 570 11.40 18.65 5.89
C ILE A 570 9.99 19.11 6.28
N SER A 571 9.77 19.55 7.53
CA SER A 571 8.53 20.18 7.97
C SER A 571 8.12 21.38 7.11
N GLU A 572 9.07 22.11 6.53
CA GLU A 572 8.79 23.19 5.57
C GLU A 572 8.03 22.69 4.33
N ALA A 573 8.31 21.46 3.87
CA ALA A 573 7.62 20.88 2.73
C ALA A 573 6.17 20.53 3.08
N TRP A 574 5.95 19.96 4.27
CA TRP A 574 4.62 19.66 4.81
C TRP A 574 3.80 20.94 5.01
N SER A 575 4.40 21.99 5.58
CA SER A 575 3.72 23.27 5.78
C SER A 575 3.28 23.91 4.47
N ARG A 576 4.11 23.86 3.42
CA ARG A 576 3.69 24.34 2.09
C ARG A 576 2.53 23.52 1.52
N LEU A 577 2.52 22.21 1.75
CA LEU A 577 1.45 21.33 1.30
C LEU A 577 0.14 21.64 2.03
N ASN A 578 0.18 21.73 3.36
CA ASN A 578 -0.95 22.06 4.21
C ASN A 578 -1.54 23.44 3.88
N ASN A 579 -0.70 24.44 3.63
CA ASN A 579 -1.17 25.77 3.20
C ASN A 579 -1.93 25.71 1.86
N LYS A 580 -1.46 24.92 0.88
CA LYS A 580 -2.17 24.73 -0.39
C LYS A 580 -3.50 23.99 -0.20
N PHE A 581 -3.51 22.97 0.65
CA PHE A 581 -4.71 22.25 1.03
C PHE A 581 -5.75 23.21 1.65
N ASP A 582 -5.34 24.00 2.65
CA ASP A 582 -6.21 24.92 3.37
C ASP A 582 -6.81 25.98 2.45
N LEU A 583 -6.02 26.52 1.51
CA LEU A 583 -6.51 27.50 0.53
C LEU A 583 -7.67 26.95 -0.32
N MET A 584 -7.58 25.68 -0.73
CA MET A 584 -8.64 25.03 -1.52
C MET A 584 -9.82 24.60 -0.63
N PHE A 585 -9.53 24.00 0.53
CA PHE A 585 -10.54 23.43 1.42
C PHE A 585 -11.42 24.48 2.08
N ASN A 586 -10.85 25.65 2.41
CA ASN A 586 -11.62 26.79 2.90
C ASN A 586 -12.68 27.29 1.92
N LYS A 587 -12.53 27.00 0.63
CA LYS A 587 -13.52 27.31 -0.42
C LYS A 587 -14.33 26.08 -0.84
N ARG A 588 -14.07 24.91 -0.23
CA ARG A 588 -14.58 23.60 -0.65
C ARG A 588 -14.43 23.38 -2.16
N ALA A 589 -13.34 23.92 -2.73
CA ALA A 589 -13.06 23.78 -4.15
C ALA A 589 -12.75 22.32 -4.47
N PHE A 590 -13.34 21.76 -5.53
CA PHE A 590 -13.14 20.37 -5.98
C PHE A 590 -13.53 19.24 -5.02
N VAL A 591 -13.91 19.52 -3.76
CA VAL A 591 -14.32 18.52 -2.76
C VAL A 591 -15.47 17.64 -3.25
N HIS A 592 -16.43 18.20 -3.99
CA HIS A 592 -17.58 17.46 -4.52
C HIS A 592 -17.23 16.28 -5.42
N TRP A 593 -16.04 16.28 -6.07
CA TRP A 593 -15.58 15.14 -6.87
C TRP A 593 -15.31 13.92 -5.98
N TYR A 594 -14.63 14.13 -4.86
CA TYR A 594 -14.31 13.08 -3.89
C TYR A 594 -15.56 12.57 -3.17
N LEU A 595 -16.44 13.48 -2.75
CA LEU A 595 -17.73 13.10 -2.15
C LEU A 595 -18.61 12.30 -3.14
N GLY A 596 -18.55 12.65 -4.43
CA GLY A 596 -19.25 11.94 -5.50
C GLY A 596 -18.77 10.50 -5.71
N GLU A 597 -17.48 10.26 -5.48
CA GLU A 597 -16.86 8.92 -5.56
C GLU A 597 -17.01 8.11 -4.26
N GLY A 598 -17.62 8.70 -3.23
CA GLY A 598 -18.02 8.01 -2.00
C GLY A 598 -17.10 8.21 -0.81
N MET A 599 -16.16 9.15 -0.89
CA MET A 599 -15.38 9.63 0.26
C MET A 599 -16.24 10.46 1.21
N GLU A 600 -16.01 10.35 2.52
CA GLU A 600 -16.68 11.20 3.50
C GLU A 600 -15.92 12.52 3.68
N GLU A 601 -16.64 13.63 3.88
CA GLU A 601 -15.98 14.94 4.02
C GLU A 601 -15.10 15.04 5.27
N GLU A 602 -15.45 14.28 6.31
CA GLU A 602 -14.71 14.21 7.58
C GLU A 602 -13.29 13.67 7.38
N GLU A 603 -13.07 12.82 6.36
CA GLU A 603 -11.76 12.25 6.04
C GLU A 603 -10.75 13.31 5.59
N PHE A 604 -11.21 14.39 4.94
CA PHE A 604 -10.35 15.55 4.64
C PHE A 604 -9.87 16.25 5.90
N ALA A 605 -10.75 16.41 6.88
CA ALA A 605 -10.43 17.07 8.14
C ALA A 605 -9.47 16.20 8.96
N GLU A 606 -9.74 14.90 9.06
CA GLU A 606 -8.87 13.94 9.76
C GLU A 606 -7.47 13.90 9.16
N ALA A 607 -7.35 13.77 7.84
CA ALA A 607 -6.05 13.75 7.17
C ALA A 607 -5.27 15.06 7.38
N ARG A 608 -5.97 16.21 7.36
CA ARG A 608 -5.36 17.51 7.60
C ARG A 608 -4.89 17.69 9.04
N GLU A 609 -5.66 17.20 10.00
CA GLU A 609 -5.31 17.21 11.43
C GLU A 609 -4.10 16.31 11.72
N ASP A 610 -4.05 15.12 11.12
CA ASP A 610 -2.92 14.20 11.27
C ASP A 610 -1.62 14.77 10.70
N LEU A 611 -1.67 15.46 9.55
CA LEU A 611 -0.50 16.16 9.02
C LEU A 611 -0.12 17.39 9.87
N ALA A 612 -1.08 18.08 10.49
CA ALA A 612 -0.76 19.12 11.49
C ALA A 612 -0.13 18.54 12.76
N ALA A 613 -0.52 17.32 13.17
CA ALA A 613 0.16 16.62 14.25
C ALA A 613 1.59 16.23 13.84
N LEU A 614 1.80 15.75 12.61
CA LEU A 614 3.13 15.47 12.09
C LEU A 614 4.05 16.70 12.07
N GLU A 615 3.54 17.88 11.71
CA GLU A 615 4.31 19.13 11.81
C GLU A 615 4.74 19.43 13.25
N ARG A 616 3.83 19.25 14.21
CA ARG A 616 4.15 19.41 15.64
C ARG A 616 5.18 18.38 16.12
N ASP A 617 5.10 17.13 15.65
CA ASP A 617 6.10 16.10 15.96
C ASP A 617 7.51 16.55 15.53
N TYR A 618 7.62 17.22 14.37
CA TYR A 618 8.90 17.79 13.92
C TYR A 618 9.36 19.00 14.75
N GLU A 619 8.44 19.87 15.18
CA GLU A 619 8.75 21.00 16.06
C GLU A 619 9.25 20.54 17.42
N GLU A 620 8.60 19.53 18.01
CA GLU A 620 9.01 18.94 19.30
C GLU A 620 10.43 18.37 19.25
N VAL A 621 10.80 17.71 18.15
CA VAL A 621 12.16 17.18 17.95
C VAL A 621 13.19 18.29 17.73
N ASP A 622 12.78 19.47 17.26
CA ASP A 622 13.69 20.61 17.05
C ASP A 622 14.03 21.35 18.36
N ILE A 623 13.20 21.20 19.40
CA ILE A 623 13.43 21.80 20.73
C ILE A 623 14.59 21.06 21.43
N ASP A 624 15.56 21.81 21.98
CA ASP A 624 16.64 21.23 22.78
C ASP A 624 16.10 20.70 24.13
N SER A 625 16.67 19.59 24.63
CA SER A 625 16.22 18.95 25.88
C SER A 625 16.26 19.89 27.10
N ASP A 626 17.20 20.83 27.11
CA ASP A 626 17.34 21.87 28.15
C ASP A 626 16.23 22.92 28.09
N ALA A 627 15.69 23.22 26.91
CA ALA A 627 14.57 24.15 26.74
C ALA A 627 13.23 23.48 27.10
N LEU A 628 13.06 22.19 26.79
CA LEU A 628 11.87 21.42 27.14
C LEU A 628 11.73 21.23 28.67
N SER A 629 12.82 20.94 29.37
CA SER A 629 12.82 20.85 30.84
C SER A 629 12.47 22.19 31.51
N THR A 630 12.86 23.31 30.91
CA THR A 630 12.52 24.65 31.40
C THR A 630 11.06 25.02 31.11
N ALA A 631 10.51 24.60 29.96
CA ALA A 631 9.11 24.82 29.61
C ALA A 631 8.15 23.98 30.48
N LEU A 632 8.46 22.70 30.70
CA LEU A 632 7.70 21.84 31.61
C LEU A 632 7.77 22.33 33.07
N ALA A 633 8.93 22.86 33.49
CA ALA A 633 9.07 23.49 34.79
C ALA A 633 8.32 24.83 34.90
N ALA A 634 7.92 25.46 33.79
CA ALA A 634 7.14 26.70 33.79
C ALA A 634 5.62 26.45 33.82
N ASP A 635 5.16 25.32 33.27
CA ASP A 635 3.74 24.90 33.32
C ASP A 635 3.35 24.26 34.67
N GLU A 636 4.32 23.94 35.53
CA GLU A 636 4.09 23.45 36.91
C GLU A 636 3.95 24.58 37.97
N PHE A 637 3.96 25.87 37.57
CA PHE A 637 3.83 27.02 38.49
C PHE A 637 2.62 27.92 38.28
#